data_AF-A0A814LIP6-F1
#
_entry.id   AF-A0A814LIP6-F1
#
_cell.length_a   1.000
_cell.length_b   1.000
_cell.length_c   1.000
_cell.angle_alpha   90.00
_cell.angle_beta   90.00
_cell.angle_gamma   90.00
#
_symmetry.space_group_name_H-M   'P 1'
#
loop_
_entity.id
_entity.type
_entity.pdbx_description
1 polymer ?
#
loop_
_entity_poly.entity_id
_entity_poly.type
_entity_poly.pdbx_seq_one_letter_code
_entity_poly.pdbx_strand_id
1 'polypeptide(L)'
;MIPIQLLCAAVYTGTYTNDKWDHAYETNSIGGLLGASLSSLGDFVIAPIFNRIPRFLHTVIGTVVYIPLAIVAAHKFNDSLTSIMGVSSYLFTILIVIELEDYLLFRCCSFKNYNFDILDSYKLLPISLAAILSEIVGIIGAALGMSQTWFNGPIAKVIARDTDAHGADVGFEVGLIFTTVTYPLLRLIELYFVER
;
A
#
# COMPACT_ATOMS: atom_id res chain seq x y z
N MET A 1 6.42 3.07 2.42
CA MET A 1 7.27 2.88 1.20
C MET A 1 8.25 1.69 1.28
N ILE A 2 8.77 1.35 2.46
CA ILE A 2 9.70 0.23 2.67
C ILE A 2 9.16 -1.16 2.24
N PRO A 3 7.89 -1.55 2.52
CA PRO A 3 7.43 -2.89 2.14
C PRO A 3 7.27 -3.09 0.61
N ILE A 4 6.88 -2.04 -0.13
CA ILE A 4 6.79 -2.08 -1.59
C ILE A 4 8.20 -2.13 -2.21
N GLN A 5 9.17 -1.40 -1.65
CA GLN A 5 10.57 -1.46 -2.10
C GLN A 5 11.21 -2.83 -1.81
N LEU A 6 10.91 -3.43 -0.66
CA LEU A 6 11.39 -4.78 -0.31
C LEU A 6 10.76 -5.84 -1.23
N LEU A 7 9.48 -5.69 -1.60
CA LEU A 7 8.81 -6.55 -2.57
C LEU A 7 9.46 -6.43 -3.96
N CYS A 8 9.73 -5.22 -4.44
CA CYS A 8 10.43 -5.01 -5.71
C CYS A 8 11.86 -5.57 -5.69
N ALA A 9 12.60 -5.40 -4.60
CA ALA A 9 13.95 -5.94 -4.43
C ALA A 9 13.96 -7.48 -4.36
N ALA A 10 12.95 -8.09 -3.74
CA ALA A 10 12.78 -9.54 -3.70
C ALA A 10 12.41 -10.13 -5.07
N VAL A 11 11.52 -9.45 -5.82
CA VAL A 11 11.19 -9.86 -7.20
C VAL A 11 12.41 -9.70 -8.13
N TYR A 12 13.17 -8.62 -7.99
CA TYR A 12 14.38 -8.37 -8.77
C TYR A 12 15.46 -9.44 -8.52
N THR A 13 15.71 -9.80 -7.26
CA THR A 13 16.69 -10.85 -6.92
C THR A 13 16.25 -12.26 -7.33
N GLY A 14 14.94 -12.54 -7.40
CA GLY A 14 14.39 -13.77 -7.95
C GLY A 14 14.60 -13.94 -9.46
N THR A 15 14.66 -12.85 -10.23
CA THR A 15 14.86 -12.91 -11.69
C THR A 15 16.28 -13.24 -12.13
N TYR A 16 17.30 -12.92 -11.33
CA TYR A 16 18.71 -13.13 -11.71
C TYR A 16 19.29 -14.50 -11.34
N THR A 17 18.57 -15.30 -10.54
CA THR A 17 19.11 -16.54 -9.95
C THR A 17 18.59 -17.82 -10.59
N ASN A 18 17.66 -17.74 -11.54
CA ASN A 18 16.91 -18.90 -12.01
C ASN A 18 16.84 -18.98 -13.55
N ASP A 19 17.60 -19.92 -14.12
CA ASP A 19 17.72 -20.16 -15.57
C ASP A 19 16.37 -20.40 -16.29
N LYS A 20 15.33 -20.80 -15.55
CA LYS A 20 13.97 -20.95 -16.10
C LYS A 20 13.39 -19.63 -16.61
N TRP A 21 13.77 -18.50 -16.02
CA TRP A 21 13.22 -17.18 -16.35
C TRP A 21 13.83 -16.64 -17.64
N ASP A 22 15.12 -16.89 -17.85
CA ASP A 22 15.81 -16.56 -19.10
C ASP A 22 15.23 -17.36 -20.26
N HIS A 23 15.06 -18.67 -20.10
CA HIS A 23 14.42 -19.51 -21.13
C HIS A 23 12.96 -19.12 -21.40
N ALA A 24 12.20 -18.71 -20.38
CA ALA A 24 10.82 -18.24 -20.54
C ALA A 24 10.77 -16.90 -21.32
N TYR A 25 11.73 -16.01 -21.07
CA TYR A 25 11.86 -14.74 -21.79
C TYR A 25 12.24 -14.94 -23.26
N GLU A 26 13.17 -15.84 -23.58
CA GLU A 26 13.52 -16.11 -24.97
C GLU A 26 12.36 -16.71 -25.77
N THR A 27 11.52 -17.54 -25.13
CA THR A 27 10.43 -18.25 -25.80
C THR A 27 9.17 -17.41 -25.97
N ASN A 28 8.82 -16.57 -24.98
CA ASN A 28 7.55 -15.82 -24.96
C ASN A 28 7.71 -14.32 -24.65
N SER A 29 8.93 -13.78 -24.69
CA SER A 29 9.27 -12.39 -24.39
C SER A 29 8.68 -11.94 -23.04
N ILE A 30 8.05 -10.77 -23.00
CA ILE A 30 7.43 -10.20 -21.79
C ILE A 30 6.33 -11.13 -21.22
N GLY A 31 5.65 -11.92 -22.06
CA GLY A 31 4.63 -12.88 -21.62
C GLY A 31 5.22 -14.07 -20.86
N GLY A 32 6.46 -14.46 -21.18
CA GLY A 32 7.18 -15.52 -20.46
C GLY A 32 7.65 -15.08 -19.08
N LEU A 33 8.17 -13.85 -18.97
CA LEU A 33 8.53 -13.23 -17.68
C LEU A 33 7.30 -13.05 -16.78
N LEU A 34 6.18 -12.56 -17.33
CA LEU A 34 4.93 -12.45 -16.59
C LEU A 34 4.45 -13.83 -16.14
N GLY A 35 4.42 -14.83 -17.02
CA GLY A 35 4.05 -16.20 -16.66
C GLY A 35 4.92 -16.78 -15.53
N ALA A 36 6.23 -16.62 -15.61
CA ALA A 36 7.15 -17.08 -14.57
C ALA A 36 6.94 -16.34 -13.24
N SER A 37 6.65 -15.03 -13.26
CA SER A 37 6.33 -14.25 -12.04
C SER A 37 5.00 -14.62 -11.39
N LEU A 38 4.01 -14.96 -12.20
CA LEU A 38 2.73 -15.43 -11.70
C LEU A 38 2.74 -16.90 -11.27
N SER A 39 3.74 -17.70 -11.70
CA SER A 39 3.88 -19.09 -11.26
C SER A 39 4.07 -19.22 -9.75
N SER A 40 4.71 -18.24 -9.11
CA SER A 40 4.87 -18.15 -7.66
C SER A 40 3.58 -17.79 -6.91
N LEU A 41 2.60 -17.19 -7.58
CA LEU A 41 1.28 -16.86 -7.05
C LEU A 41 0.23 -17.95 -7.36
N GLY A 42 0.70 -19.11 -7.84
CA GLY A 42 -0.13 -20.24 -8.25
C GLY A 42 -0.71 -19.98 -9.63
N ASP A 43 0.10 -20.25 -10.67
CA ASP A 43 -0.24 -20.20 -12.10
C ASP A 43 -1.74 -19.98 -12.31
N PHE A 44 -2.16 -18.71 -12.37
CA PHE A 44 -3.57 -18.39 -12.54
C PHE A 44 -3.98 -19.09 -13.84
N VAL A 45 -4.81 -20.13 -13.71
CA VAL A 45 -4.98 -21.33 -14.55
C VAL A 45 -5.35 -21.08 -16.04
N ILE A 46 -5.25 -19.84 -16.49
CA ILE A 46 -5.73 -19.31 -17.77
C ILE A 46 -4.58 -19.13 -18.78
N ALA A 47 -3.32 -19.03 -18.34
CA ALA A 47 -2.17 -18.77 -19.21
C ALA A 47 -1.95 -19.80 -20.35
N PRO A 48 -2.03 -21.13 -20.12
CA PRO A 48 -1.83 -22.10 -21.22
C PRO A 48 -3.03 -22.18 -22.18
N ILE A 49 -4.23 -21.73 -21.78
CA ILE A 49 -5.43 -21.71 -22.63
C ILE A 49 -5.35 -20.53 -23.62
N PHE A 50 -4.77 -19.40 -23.19
CA PHE A 50 -4.67 -18.18 -23.99
C PHE A 50 -3.61 -18.23 -25.10
N ASN A 51 -2.61 -19.12 -25.00
CA ASN A 51 -1.51 -19.18 -25.98
C ASN A 51 -1.90 -19.83 -27.32
N ARG A 52 -3.10 -20.41 -27.44
CA ARG A 52 -3.63 -21.00 -28.69
C ARG A 52 -4.41 -20.02 -29.56
N ILE A 53 -4.74 -18.83 -29.07
CA ILE A 53 -5.59 -17.87 -29.75
C ILE A 53 -4.70 -16.71 -30.28
N PRO A 54 -4.86 -16.28 -31.55
CA PRO A 54 -4.10 -15.16 -32.11
C PRO A 54 -4.25 -13.90 -31.25
N ARG A 55 -3.12 -13.26 -30.91
CA ARG A 55 -3.05 -12.08 -30.00
C ARG A 55 -4.02 -10.94 -30.35
N PHE A 56 -4.34 -10.76 -31.64
CA PHE A 56 -5.30 -9.76 -32.12
C PHE A 56 -6.74 -10.00 -31.62
N LEU A 57 -7.18 -11.26 -31.50
CA LEU A 57 -8.53 -11.58 -31.03
C LEU A 57 -8.71 -11.20 -29.56
N HIS A 58 -7.69 -11.39 -28.73
CA HIS A 58 -7.72 -10.98 -27.32
C HIS A 58 -7.87 -9.46 -27.17
N THR A 59 -7.15 -8.68 -27.98
CA THR A 59 -7.27 -7.22 -27.94
C THR A 59 -8.62 -6.73 -28.46
N VAL A 60 -9.19 -7.38 -29.48
CA VAL A 60 -10.51 -7.01 -30.02
C VAL A 60 -11.63 -7.38 -29.04
N ILE A 61 -11.61 -8.60 -28.49
CA ILE A 61 -12.58 -9.03 -27.48
C ILE A 61 -12.46 -8.15 -26.23
N GLY A 62 -11.22 -7.86 -25.78
CA GLY A 62 -10.97 -6.94 -24.68
C GLY A 62 -11.53 -5.54 -24.96
N THR A 63 -11.40 -5.01 -26.17
CA THR A 63 -11.95 -3.70 -26.55
C THR A 63 -13.48 -3.71 -26.59
N VAL A 64 -14.09 -4.75 -27.18
CA VAL A 64 -15.55 -4.89 -27.26
C VAL A 64 -16.19 -5.02 -25.87
N VAL A 65 -15.52 -5.68 -24.92
CA VAL A 65 -15.97 -5.79 -23.53
C VAL A 65 -15.65 -4.52 -22.72
N TYR A 66 -14.50 -3.89 -23.00
CA TYR A 66 -14.06 -2.68 -22.31
C TYR A 66 -14.96 -1.48 -22.61
N ILE A 67 -15.41 -1.28 -23.86
CA ILE A 67 -16.27 -0.14 -24.24
C ILE A 67 -17.55 -0.06 -23.39
N PRO A 68 -18.41 -1.09 -23.27
CA PRO A 68 -19.61 -1.02 -22.45
C PRO A 68 -19.28 -0.90 -20.96
N LEU A 69 -18.21 -1.56 -20.48
CA LEU A 69 -17.75 -1.43 -19.11
C LEU A 69 -17.30 0.01 -18.80
N ALA A 70 -16.60 0.66 -19.73
CA ALA A 70 -16.14 2.04 -19.61
C ALA A 70 -17.31 3.04 -19.61
N ILE A 71 -18.36 2.79 -20.40
CA ILE A 71 -19.59 3.61 -20.38
C ILE A 71 -20.27 3.53 -19.01
N VAL A 72 -20.43 2.33 -18.45
CA VAL A 72 -21.03 2.16 -17.12
C VAL A 72 -20.12 2.75 -16.03
N ALA A 73 -18.82 2.53 -16.14
CA ALA A 73 -17.83 3.07 -15.21
C ALA A 73 -17.83 4.60 -15.23
N ALA A 74 -17.91 5.25 -16.40
CA ALA A 74 -17.90 6.70 -16.53
C ALA A 74 -19.00 7.39 -15.70
N HIS A 75 -20.18 6.76 -15.57
CA HIS A 75 -21.28 7.32 -14.78
C HIS A 75 -21.04 7.28 -13.26
N LYS A 76 -20.24 6.34 -12.76
CA LYS A 76 -19.87 6.22 -11.34
C LYS A 76 -18.39 6.52 -11.07
N PHE A 77 -17.69 7.01 -12.08
CA PHE A 77 -16.24 7.16 -12.05
C PHE A 77 -15.83 8.25 -11.08
N ASN A 78 -16.54 9.38 -11.10
CA ASN A 78 -16.22 10.51 -10.23
C ASN A 78 -16.33 10.15 -8.73
N ASP A 79 -17.40 9.45 -8.36
CA ASP A 79 -17.65 9.01 -6.98
C ASP A 79 -16.60 7.97 -6.54
N SER A 80 -16.23 7.06 -7.44
CA SER A 80 -15.22 6.03 -7.20
C SER A 80 -13.81 6.62 -7.09
N LEU A 81 -13.46 7.56 -7.97
CA LEU A 81 -12.19 8.29 -7.94
C LEU A 81 -12.05 9.07 -6.64
N THR A 82 -13.08 9.82 -6.27
CA THR A 82 -13.09 10.58 -5.01
C THR A 82 -12.88 9.65 -3.83
N SER A 83 -13.51 8.46 -3.87
CA SER A 83 -13.38 7.50 -2.78
C SER A 83 -11.98 6.89 -2.68
N ILE A 84 -11.38 6.52 -3.82
CA ILE A 84 -10.02 5.96 -3.87
C ILE A 84 -8.98 7.02 -3.49
N MET A 85 -9.17 8.26 -3.93
CA MET A 85 -8.30 9.39 -3.57
C MET A 85 -8.35 9.66 -2.07
N GLY A 86 -9.53 9.63 -1.45
CA GLY A 86 -9.69 9.74 0.00
C GLY A 86 -8.91 8.64 0.75
N VAL A 87 -9.16 7.37 0.42
CA VAL A 87 -8.45 6.22 1.01
C VAL A 87 -6.94 6.33 0.87
N SER A 88 -6.46 6.67 -0.33
CA SER A 88 -5.02 6.82 -0.57
C SER A 88 -4.42 7.94 0.29
N SER A 89 -5.13 9.06 0.44
CA SER A 89 -4.68 10.20 1.24
C SER A 89 -4.54 9.85 2.72
N TYR A 90 -5.48 9.08 3.28
CA TYR A 90 -5.41 8.63 4.68
C TYR A 90 -4.16 7.78 4.93
N LEU A 91 -3.89 6.82 4.03
CA LEU A 91 -2.70 5.97 4.13
C LEU A 91 -1.40 6.78 4.01
N PHE A 92 -1.30 7.70 3.04
CA PHE A 92 -0.12 8.55 2.92
C PHE A 92 0.09 9.46 4.13
N THR A 93 -0.99 9.96 4.72
CA THR A 93 -0.92 10.82 5.91
C THR A 93 -0.33 10.09 7.10
N ILE A 94 -0.85 8.89 7.39
CA ILE A 94 -0.34 8.06 8.48
C ILE A 94 1.15 7.79 8.30
N LEU A 95 1.58 7.46 7.07
CA LEU A 95 2.97 7.19 6.75
C LEU A 95 3.87 8.43 6.92
N ILE A 96 3.44 9.59 6.43
CA ILE A 96 4.19 10.84 6.55
C ILE A 96 4.34 11.24 8.02
N VAL A 97 3.30 11.09 8.82
CA VAL A 97 3.33 11.41 10.26
C VAL A 97 4.37 10.55 10.98
N ILE A 98 4.38 9.23 10.75
CA ILE A 98 5.35 8.31 11.35
C ILE A 98 6.79 8.70 10.99
N GLU A 99 7.05 9.00 9.71
CA GLU A 99 8.39 9.40 9.25
C GLU A 99 8.81 10.75 9.83
N LEU A 100 7.88 11.70 9.90
CA LEU A 100 8.10 13.02 10.47
C LEU A 100 8.37 12.92 11.98
N GLU A 101 7.68 12.04 12.71
CA GLU A 101 7.93 11.82 14.13
C GLU A 101 9.26 11.12 14.40
N ASP A 102 9.65 10.11 13.60
CA ASP A 102 10.99 9.50 13.72
C ASP A 102 12.08 10.55 13.47
N TYR A 103 11.88 11.41 12.48
CA TYR A 103 12.80 12.49 12.14
C TYR A 103 12.88 13.60 13.21
N LEU A 104 11.73 14.06 13.73
CA LEU A 104 11.67 15.15 14.72
C LEU A 104 12.06 14.68 16.12
N LEU A 105 11.41 13.63 16.65
CA LEU A 105 11.50 13.24 18.06
C LEU A 105 12.75 12.42 18.36
N PHE A 106 13.11 11.47 17.49
CA PHE A 106 14.20 10.53 17.77
C PHE A 106 15.52 10.96 17.14
N ARG A 107 15.48 11.83 16.12
CA ARG A 107 16.68 12.28 15.39
C ARG A 107 16.96 13.78 15.51
N CYS A 108 16.20 14.50 16.34
CA CYS A 108 16.39 15.92 16.67
C CYS A 108 16.65 16.79 15.43
N CYS A 109 15.91 16.57 14.33
CA CYS A 109 16.05 17.31 13.07
C CYS A 109 17.45 17.29 12.44
N SER A 110 18.30 16.29 12.75
CA SER A 110 19.68 16.24 12.26
C SER A 110 19.94 15.00 11.41
N PHE A 111 20.09 15.21 10.09
CA PHE A 111 20.52 14.17 9.15
C PHE A 111 21.93 13.62 9.45
N LYS A 112 22.74 14.30 10.28
CA LYS A 112 24.05 13.78 10.72
C LYS A 112 23.96 12.58 11.65
N ASN A 113 22.81 12.33 12.26
CA ASN A 113 22.59 11.16 13.10
C ASN A 113 22.25 9.90 12.29
N TYR A 114 22.19 10.01 10.95
CA TYR A 114 22.11 8.85 10.06
C TYR A 114 23.49 8.19 9.99
N ASN A 115 23.75 7.25 10.89
CA ASN A 115 24.98 6.46 10.83
C ASN A 115 24.80 5.33 9.81
N PHE A 116 25.28 5.57 8.58
CA PHE A 116 25.18 4.61 7.48
C PHE A 116 26.00 3.32 7.73
N ASP A 117 26.94 3.35 8.68
CA ASP A 117 27.77 2.19 9.04
C ASP A 117 26.98 1.06 9.73
N ILE A 118 25.75 1.36 10.18
CA ILE A 118 24.86 0.39 10.87
C ILE A 118 24.08 -0.47 9.86
N LEU A 119 24.01 -0.08 8.57
CA LEU A 119 23.22 -0.76 7.54
C LEU A 119 23.68 -2.20 7.25
N ASP A 120 24.93 -2.53 7.57
CA ASP A 120 25.51 -3.86 7.35
C ASP A 120 25.19 -4.86 8.48
N SER A 121 24.58 -4.40 9.58
CA SER A 121 24.32 -5.23 10.76
C SER A 121 22.81 -5.38 11.01
N TYR A 122 22.24 -6.51 10.55
CA TYR A 122 20.82 -6.87 10.75
C TYR A 122 20.34 -6.78 12.22
N LYS A 123 21.25 -6.97 13.20
CA LYS A 123 20.94 -6.90 14.64
C LYS A 123 20.81 -5.48 15.19
N LEU A 124 21.31 -4.47 14.47
CA LEU A 124 21.29 -3.07 14.90
C LEU A 124 20.23 -2.26 14.15
N LEU A 125 19.52 -2.86 13.18
CA LEU A 125 18.39 -2.20 12.56
C LEU A 125 17.23 -2.14 13.58
N PRO A 126 16.68 -0.95 13.86
CA PRO A 126 15.53 -0.83 14.74
C PRO A 126 14.40 -1.68 14.17
N ILE A 127 13.93 -2.65 14.97
CA ILE A 127 12.77 -3.45 14.64
C ILE A 127 11.62 -2.48 14.34
N SER A 128 11.00 -2.60 13.17
CA SER A 128 9.95 -1.69 12.74
C SER A 128 8.59 -2.04 13.34
N LEU A 129 8.56 -2.73 14.49
CA LEU A 129 7.33 -3.25 15.08
C LEU A 129 6.49 -2.12 15.69
N ALA A 130 7.13 -1.10 16.27
CA ALA A 130 6.44 0.13 16.68
C ALA A 130 5.80 0.88 15.50
N ALA A 131 6.47 0.95 14.35
CA ALA A 131 5.95 1.60 13.16
C ALA A 131 4.75 0.84 12.57
N ILE A 132 4.84 -0.49 12.47
CA ILE A 132 3.75 -1.34 11.95
C ILE A 132 2.52 -1.27 12.86
N LEU A 133 2.70 -1.34 14.18
CA LEU A 133 1.58 -1.25 15.12
C LEU A 133 0.93 0.13 15.09
N SER A 134 1.73 1.21 15.01
CA SER A 134 1.20 2.56 14.87
C SER A 134 0.44 2.76 13.56
N GLU A 135 0.93 2.17 12.47
CA GLU A 135 0.23 2.19 11.18
C GLU A 135 -1.13 1.48 11.27
N ILE A 136 -1.21 0.32 11.92
CA ILE A 136 -2.49 -0.40 12.13
C ILE A 136 -3.46 0.45 12.94
N VAL A 137 -3.00 1.07 14.03
CA VAL A 137 -3.85 1.93 14.87
C VAL A 137 -4.28 3.19 14.11
N GLY A 138 -3.40 3.77 13.28
CA GLY A 138 -3.73 4.87 12.37
C GLY A 138 -4.81 4.49 11.36
N ILE A 139 -4.73 3.30 10.76
CA ILE A 139 -5.75 2.78 9.83
C ILE A 139 -7.09 2.60 10.54
N ILE A 140 -7.10 2.11 11.77
CA ILE A 140 -8.33 2.01 12.58
C ILE A 140 -8.89 3.41 12.85
N GLY A 141 -8.05 4.38 13.23
CA GLY A 141 -8.45 5.77 13.42
C GLY A 141 -9.07 6.39 12.16
N ALA A 142 -8.39 6.23 11.01
CA ALA A 142 -8.90 6.72 9.72
C ALA A 142 -10.22 6.04 9.35
N ALA A 143 -10.34 4.72 9.50
CA ALA A 143 -11.58 3.99 9.25
C ALA A 143 -12.74 4.47 10.14
N LEU A 144 -12.47 4.88 11.38
CA LEU A 144 -13.50 5.40 12.27
C LEU A 144 -14.05 6.77 11.81
N GLY A 145 -13.21 7.63 11.21
CA GLY A 145 -13.54 8.99 10.73
C GLY A 145 -13.91 9.12 9.25
N MET A 146 -13.72 8.05 8.48
CA MET A 146 -13.91 8.00 7.03
C MET A 146 -15.39 8.03 6.62
N SER A 147 -15.72 8.84 5.61
CA SER A 147 -17.06 8.97 5.03
C SER A 147 -16.99 8.76 3.53
N GLN A 148 -17.33 7.56 3.09
CA GLN A 148 -17.13 7.10 1.72
C GLN A 148 -18.40 6.50 1.16
N THR A 149 -18.50 6.51 -0.17
CA THR A 149 -19.68 6.00 -0.89
C THR A 149 -20.05 4.55 -0.52
N TRP A 150 -19.08 3.77 -0.06
CA TRP A 150 -19.22 2.37 0.34
C TRP A 150 -19.12 2.13 1.85
N PHE A 151 -18.59 3.08 2.65
CA PHE A 151 -18.37 2.89 4.08
C PHE A 151 -18.36 4.22 4.85
N ASN A 152 -19.18 4.30 5.89
CA ASN A 152 -19.27 5.46 6.79
C ASN A 152 -18.92 5.04 8.21
N GLY A 153 -17.81 5.58 8.71
CA GLY A 153 -17.30 5.35 10.05
C GLY A 153 -18.22 5.91 11.14
N PRO A 154 -18.18 5.33 12.36
CA PRO A 154 -19.01 5.78 13.47
C PRO A 154 -18.72 7.22 13.91
N ILE A 155 -17.46 7.70 13.81
CA ILE A 155 -17.10 9.08 14.17
C ILE A 155 -17.67 10.05 13.13
N ALA A 156 -17.61 9.72 11.84
CA ALA A 156 -18.21 10.51 10.77
C ALA A 156 -19.74 10.69 10.97
N LYS A 157 -20.43 9.63 11.41
CA LYS A 157 -21.87 9.65 11.70
C LYS A 157 -22.23 10.49 12.93
N VAL A 158 -21.39 10.47 13.96
CA VAL A 158 -21.61 11.25 15.19
C VAL A 158 -21.36 12.74 14.95
N ILE A 159 -20.39 13.09 14.12
CA ILE A 159 -20.06 14.49 13.79
C ILE A 159 -21.14 15.12 12.89
N ALA A 160 -21.78 14.33 12.03
CA ALA A 160 -22.82 14.77 11.10
C ALA A 160 -24.17 15.16 11.75
N ARG A 161 -24.22 15.39 13.08
CA ARG A 161 -25.41 15.74 13.89
C ARG A 161 -26.48 16.49 13.06
N ASP A 162 -27.50 15.73 12.62
CA ASP A 162 -28.75 16.22 12.03
C ASP A 162 -28.72 17.01 10.71
N THR A 163 -27.59 17.10 9.98
CA THR A 163 -27.61 17.74 8.64
C THR A 163 -27.00 16.83 7.58
N ASP A 164 -27.90 16.18 6.85
CA ASP A 164 -27.73 15.51 5.55
C ASP A 164 -26.81 14.29 5.47
N ALA A 165 -27.23 13.35 4.62
CA ALA A 165 -26.71 12.00 4.44
C ALA A 165 -25.23 11.89 3.97
N HIS A 166 -24.48 12.99 3.96
CA HIS A 166 -23.07 13.07 3.60
C HIS A 166 -22.29 13.57 4.80
N GLY A 167 -21.94 12.65 5.72
CA GLY A 167 -21.14 12.99 6.89
C GLY A 167 -19.80 13.61 6.48
N ALA A 168 -19.35 14.61 7.24
CA ALA A 168 -18.04 15.24 7.02
C ALA A 168 -16.95 14.16 7.10
N ASP A 169 -16.20 13.97 6.01
CA ASP A 169 -15.05 13.06 6.02
C ASP A 169 -13.93 13.71 6.83
N VAL A 170 -13.63 13.11 7.98
CA VAL A 170 -12.55 13.52 8.87
C VAL A 170 -11.56 12.37 9.10
N GLY A 171 -11.52 11.41 8.18
CA GLY A 171 -10.63 10.25 8.26
C GLY A 171 -9.15 10.65 8.27
N PHE A 172 -8.81 11.75 7.60
CA PHE A 172 -7.48 12.33 7.58
C PHE A 172 -7.04 12.83 8.97
N GLU A 173 -7.87 13.67 9.60
CA GLU A 173 -7.56 14.31 10.88
C GLU A 173 -7.54 13.30 12.01
N VAL A 174 -8.51 12.37 12.02
CA VAL A 174 -8.58 11.33 13.03
C VAL A 174 -7.41 10.36 12.88
N GLY A 175 -7.09 9.94 11.65
CA GLY A 175 -5.90 9.11 11.39
C GLY A 175 -4.61 9.79 11.86
N LEU A 176 -4.43 11.08 11.55
CA LEU A 176 -3.29 11.87 11.97
C LEU A 176 -3.15 11.91 13.50
N ILE A 177 -4.23 12.22 14.22
CA ILE A 177 -4.21 12.32 15.69
C ILE A 177 -3.87 10.96 16.32
N PHE A 178 -4.52 9.89 15.85
CA PHE A 178 -4.27 8.55 16.39
C PHE A 178 -2.83 8.11 16.17
N THR A 179 -2.28 8.33 14.98
CA THR A 179 -0.88 8.00 14.67
C THR A 179 0.10 8.84 15.48
N THR A 180 -0.13 10.15 15.58
CA THR A 180 0.74 11.09 16.32
C THR A 180 0.81 10.75 17.82
N VAL A 181 -0.28 10.24 18.40
CA VAL A 181 -0.29 9.83 19.81
C VAL A 181 0.34 8.44 19.98
N THR A 182 0.03 7.52 19.06
CA THR A 182 0.36 6.10 19.21
C THR A 182 1.84 5.84 18.93
N TYR A 183 2.41 6.42 17.88
CA TYR A 183 3.79 6.18 17.48
C TYR A 183 4.84 6.53 18.56
N PRO A 184 4.85 7.73 19.18
CA PRO A 184 5.84 8.05 20.20
C PRO A 184 5.70 7.16 21.43
N LEU A 185 4.46 6.79 21.82
CA LEU A 185 4.23 5.89 22.95
C LEU A 185 4.80 4.49 22.70
N LEU A 186 4.50 3.89 21.55
CA LEU A 186 5.03 2.57 21.20
C LEU A 186 6.55 2.58 21.05
N ARG A 187 7.10 3.66 20.49
CA ARG A 187 8.54 3.80 20.30
C ARG A 187 9.30 3.94 21.61
N LEU A 188 8.74 4.64 22.61
CA LEU A 188 9.33 4.68 23.96
C LEU A 188 9.35 3.31 24.64
N ILE A 189 8.28 2.52 24.47
CA ILE A 189 8.20 1.16 25.00
C ILE A 189 9.22 0.25 24.31
N GLU A 190 9.38 0.38 22.99
CA GLU A 190 10.35 -0.37 22.20
C GLU A 190 11.79 -0.07 22.64
N LEU A 191 12.14 1.21 22.83
CA LEU A 191 13.46 1.60 23.35
C LEU A 191 13.73 1.02 24.74
N TYR A 192 12.72 1.03 25.62
CA TYR A 192 12.85 0.42 26.95
C TYR A 192 13.09 -1.10 26.90
N PHE A 193 12.52 -1.80 25.91
CA PHE A 193 12.69 -3.26 25.77
C PHE A 193 13.99 -3.64 25.04
N VAL A 194 14.46 -2.79 24.12
CA VAL A 194 15.67 -3.01 23.29
C VAL A 194 16.96 -2.54 23.96
N GLU A 195 16.93 -1.56 24.89
CA GLU A 195 18.08 -1.20 25.73
C GLU A 195 18.37 -2.20 26.88
N ARG A 196 17.85 -3.44 26.78
CA ARG A 196 18.28 -4.61 27.56
C ARG A 196 18.95 -5.63 26.63
#